data_AF-A0A9X1KE63-F1
#
_entry.id   AF-A0A9X1KE63-F1
#
_cell.length_a   1.000
_cell.length_b   1.000
_cell.length_c   1.000
_cell.angle_alpha   90.00
_cell.angle_beta   90.00
_cell.angle_gamma   90.00
#
_symmetry.space_group_name_H-M   'P 1'
#
loop_
_entity.id
_entity.type
_entity.pdbx_description
1 polymer ?
#
loop_
_entity_poly.entity_id
_entity_poly.type
_entity_poly.pdbx_seq_one_letter_code
_entity_poly.pdbx_strand_id
1 'polypeptide(L)'
;MPSIRIWTPESDYDRDAVCCISRKISQYYECDLKIDYATKSAFSEVARKPGGLKKAVDIYLKRDDLVIFLIDSDGIQSQTQRRKENNSLLNQIQQVVQASEGKAKLILMVQEFEAWLLVDCLGICCYFTEKPENRYNQDWINFSRRKQLGKTNLIAESESGGRGAKEYLEQFSREILIKKNPNLKNKINNLKNMQYEEKQSPKVADYIEIDDQSIRRNDSLEEFAKCLKDLGLRNQL
;
A
#
# COMPACT_ATOMS: atom_id res chain seq x y z
N MET A 1 9.44 -21.17 10.80
CA MET A 1 8.56 -20.13 10.25
C MET A 1 9.43 -19.01 9.71
N PRO A 2 9.46 -18.78 8.39
CA PRO A 2 10.16 -17.64 7.81
C PRO A 2 9.67 -16.31 8.41
N SER A 3 10.59 -15.39 8.65
CA SER A 3 10.34 -14.07 9.25
C SER A 3 10.73 -12.95 8.31
N ILE A 4 9.87 -11.95 8.18
CA ILE A 4 10.13 -10.76 7.38
C ILE A 4 9.99 -9.50 8.20
N ARG A 5 10.76 -8.48 7.81
CA ARG A 5 10.53 -7.12 8.26
C ARG A 5 10.14 -6.24 7.10
N ILE A 6 8.98 -5.60 7.21
CA ILE A 6 8.52 -4.62 6.22
C ILE A 6 8.78 -3.22 6.75
N TRP A 7 9.28 -2.34 5.88
CA TRP A 7 9.53 -0.95 6.19
C TRP A 7 8.87 -0.04 5.17
N THR A 8 7.86 0.70 5.61
CA THR A 8 7.21 1.78 4.86
C THR A 8 7.69 3.10 5.46
N PRO A 9 8.74 3.73 4.91
CA PRO A 9 9.43 4.84 5.58
C PRO A 9 8.68 6.18 5.48
N GLU A 10 7.66 6.27 4.63
CA GLU A 10 6.97 7.51 4.29
C GLU A 10 5.80 7.85 5.23
N SER A 11 5.04 6.84 5.67
CA SER A 11 3.87 7.02 6.54
C SER A 11 3.67 5.83 7.49
N ASP A 12 3.37 6.12 8.75
CA ASP A 12 2.95 5.07 9.70
C ASP A 12 1.51 4.59 9.41
N TYR A 13 0.68 5.38 8.71
CA TYR A 13 -0.63 4.93 8.25
C TYR A 13 -0.48 3.89 7.13
N ASP A 14 0.40 4.14 6.17
CA ASP A 14 0.68 3.17 5.10
C ASP A 14 1.34 1.91 5.67
N ARG A 15 2.25 2.04 6.65
CA ARG A 15 2.78 0.88 7.39
C ARG A 15 1.67 0.01 7.94
N ASP A 16 0.68 0.60 8.62
CA ASP A 16 -0.42 -0.16 9.24
C ASP A 16 -1.36 -0.78 8.20
N ALA A 17 -1.59 -0.10 7.08
CA ALA A 17 -2.40 -0.59 6.00
C ALA A 17 -1.70 -1.72 5.21
N VAL A 18 -0.42 -1.57 4.88
CA VAL A 18 0.46 -2.62 4.35
C VAL A 18 0.52 -3.80 5.32
N CYS A 19 0.53 -3.54 6.62
CA CYS A 19 0.49 -4.57 7.63
C CYS A 19 -0.79 -5.42 7.54
N CYS A 20 -1.94 -4.78 7.40
CA CYS A 20 -3.20 -5.47 7.17
C CYS A 20 -3.17 -6.27 5.85
N ILE A 21 -2.76 -5.66 4.74
CA ILE A 21 -2.71 -6.30 3.42
C ILE A 21 -1.75 -7.49 3.40
N SER A 22 -0.55 -7.37 3.96
CA SER A 22 0.45 -8.44 4.00
C SER A 22 -0.04 -9.68 4.77
N ARG A 23 -0.76 -9.49 5.88
CA ARG A 23 -1.40 -10.60 6.59
C ARG A 23 -2.47 -11.28 5.75
N LYS A 24 -3.30 -10.50 5.06
CA LYS A 24 -4.34 -11.03 4.16
C LYS A 24 -3.74 -11.80 2.98
N ILE A 25 -2.64 -11.33 2.40
CA ILE A 25 -1.89 -12.06 1.38
C ILE A 25 -1.35 -13.38 1.94
N SER A 26 -0.74 -13.36 3.13
CA SER A 26 -0.21 -14.56 3.78
C SER A 26 -1.31 -15.60 4.00
N GLN A 27 -2.49 -15.16 4.46
CA GLN A 27 -3.67 -16.00 4.64
C GLN A 27 -4.18 -16.55 3.31
N TYR A 28 -4.28 -15.71 2.27
CA TYR A 28 -4.75 -16.11 0.94
C TYR A 28 -3.87 -17.20 0.32
N TYR A 29 -2.55 -17.12 0.49
CA TYR A 29 -1.61 -18.15 0.01
C TYR A 29 -1.34 -19.28 1.03
N GLU A 30 -2.05 -19.31 2.16
CA GLU A 30 -1.85 -20.30 3.22
C GLU A 30 -0.38 -20.43 3.66
N CYS A 31 0.34 -19.30 3.65
CA CYS A 31 1.73 -19.21 4.03
C CYS A 31 1.85 -18.83 5.51
N ASP A 32 2.63 -19.61 6.27
CA ASP A 32 2.98 -19.28 7.65
C ASP A 32 4.23 -18.39 7.69
N LEU A 33 3.99 -17.07 7.72
CA LEU A 33 5.01 -16.04 7.75
C LEU A 33 4.91 -15.23 9.03
N LYS A 34 6.04 -15.06 9.72
CA LYS A 34 6.15 -14.04 10.75
C LYS A 34 6.39 -12.70 10.08
N ILE A 35 5.47 -11.76 10.25
CA ILE A 35 5.58 -10.43 9.65
C ILE A 35 5.72 -9.38 10.75
N ASP A 36 6.91 -8.81 10.86
CA ASP A 36 7.22 -7.67 11.71
C ASP A 36 7.35 -6.39 10.86
N TYR A 37 7.22 -5.23 11.50
CA TYR A 37 7.28 -3.93 10.84
C TYR A 37 8.23 -2.98 11.55
N ALA A 38 8.78 -2.02 10.81
CA ALA A 38 9.54 -0.92 11.35
C ALA A 38 8.79 0.41 11.13
N THR A 39 8.99 1.36 12.04
CA THR A 39 8.26 2.64 12.04
C THR A 39 8.97 3.69 11.18
N LYS A 40 8.22 4.72 10.76
CA LYS A 40 8.78 5.92 10.13
C LYS A 40 9.79 6.64 11.03
N SER A 41 9.52 6.68 12.33
CA SER A 41 10.42 7.31 13.32
C SER A 41 11.75 6.56 13.42
N ALA A 42 11.73 5.22 13.48
CA ALA A 42 12.93 4.40 13.48
C ALA A 42 13.74 4.63 12.19
N PHE A 43 13.06 4.75 11.04
CA PHE A 43 13.72 5.05 9.76
C PHE A 43 14.45 6.39 9.82
N SER A 44 13.72 7.42 10.21
CA SER A 44 14.22 8.79 10.30
C SER A 44 15.42 8.91 11.24
N GLU A 45 15.43 8.14 12.32
CA GLU A 45 16.55 8.11 13.26
C GLU A 45 17.80 7.47 12.66
N VAL A 46 17.67 6.34 11.97
CA VAL A 46 18.82 5.62 11.41
C VAL A 46 19.35 6.25 10.13
N ALA A 47 18.48 6.85 9.31
CA ALA A 47 18.85 7.49 8.05
C ALA A 47 19.71 8.75 8.26
N ARG A 48 19.59 9.42 9.41
CA ARG A 48 20.42 10.58 9.78
C ARG A 48 21.86 10.21 10.16
N LYS A 49 22.12 8.95 10.49
CA LYS A 49 23.43 8.48 10.95
C LYS A 49 24.20 7.92 9.75
N PRO A 50 25.48 8.30 9.53
CA PRO A 50 26.30 7.69 8.49
C PRO A 50 26.34 6.16 8.60
N GLY A 51 25.90 5.47 7.54
CA GLY A 51 25.77 4.01 7.51
C GLY A 51 24.72 3.42 8.45
N GLY A 52 23.85 4.25 9.05
CA GLY A 52 22.87 3.83 10.04
C GLY A 52 21.82 2.88 9.47
N LEU A 53 21.34 3.14 8.24
CA LEU A 53 20.37 2.28 7.57
C LEU A 53 20.94 0.86 7.33
N LYS A 54 22.19 0.75 6.85
CA LYS A 54 22.87 -0.54 6.70
C LYS A 54 22.94 -1.28 8.04
N LYS A 55 23.39 -0.61 9.10
CA LYS A 55 23.47 -1.21 10.44
C LYS A 55 22.10 -1.68 10.93
N ALA A 56 21.03 -0.94 10.68
CA ALA A 56 19.67 -1.34 11.05
C ALA A 56 19.24 -2.61 10.31
N VAL A 57 19.47 -2.67 8.99
CA VAL A 57 19.19 -3.88 8.20
C VAL A 57 20.04 -5.06 8.67
N ASP A 58 21.33 -4.88 8.92
CA ASP A 58 22.21 -5.92 9.46
C ASP A 58 21.70 -6.44 10.83
N ILE A 59 21.08 -5.59 11.65
CA ILE A 59 20.46 -5.99 12.92
C ILE A 59 19.18 -6.77 12.70
N TYR A 60 18.30 -6.32 11.80
CA TYR A 60 17.06 -7.02 11.48
C TYR A 60 17.33 -8.40 10.89
N LEU A 61 18.31 -8.52 9.99
CA LEU A 61 18.72 -9.78 9.36
C LEU A 61 19.37 -10.80 10.32
N LYS A 62 19.57 -10.45 11.60
CA LYS A 62 19.92 -11.45 12.63
C LYS A 62 18.70 -12.26 13.11
N ARG A 63 17.49 -11.79 12.82
CA ARG A 63 16.22 -12.35 13.32
C ARG A 63 15.20 -12.59 12.21
N ASP A 64 15.31 -11.84 11.12
CA ASP A 64 14.44 -11.91 9.96
C ASP A 64 15.20 -12.48 8.76
N ASP A 65 14.53 -13.30 7.96
CA ASP A 65 15.08 -13.89 6.73
C ASP A 65 15.15 -12.86 5.59
N LEU A 66 14.28 -11.84 5.63
CA LEU A 66 14.15 -10.83 4.59
C LEU A 66 13.72 -9.48 5.16
N VAL A 67 14.32 -8.39 4.67
CA VAL A 67 13.82 -7.03 4.87
C VAL A 67 13.24 -6.50 3.56
N ILE A 68 12.02 -5.97 3.58
CA ILE A 68 11.36 -5.38 2.41
C ILE A 68 11.10 -3.90 2.67
N PHE A 69 11.67 -3.04 1.83
CA PHE A 69 11.33 -1.63 1.77
C PHE A 69 10.20 -1.43 0.76
N LEU A 70 9.15 -0.73 1.18
CA LEU A 70 8.05 -0.27 0.32
C LEU A 70 8.09 1.25 0.29
N ILE A 71 8.26 1.83 -0.90
CA ILE A 71 8.34 3.28 -1.10
C ILE A 71 7.37 3.64 -2.23
N ASP A 72 6.65 4.74 -2.09
CA ASP A 72 5.86 5.28 -3.18
C ASP A 72 6.74 5.55 -4.41
N SER A 73 6.29 5.05 -5.56
CA SER A 73 6.93 5.37 -6.81
C SER A 73 6.56 6.82 -7.14
N ASP A 74 7.48 7.77 -6.97
CA ASP A 74 7.23 9.06 -7.60
C ASP A 74 7.17 8.88 -9.13
N GLY A 75 6.54 9.80 -9.85
CA GLY A 75 6.60 9.82 -11.31
C GLY A 75 8.04 9.73 -11.87
N ILE A 76 8.18 9.33 -13.14
CA ILE A 76 9.48 9.11 -13.81
C ILE A 76 10.42 10.33 -13.68
N GLN A 77 9.84 11.55 -13.73
CA GLN A 77 10.59 12.80 -13.62
C GLN A 77 11.16 13.03 -12.20
N SER A 78 10.36 12.81 -11.17
CA SER A 78 10.77 12.92 -9.76
C SER A 78 11.74 11.81 -9.36
N GLN A 79 11.59 10.59 -9.88
CA GLN A 79 12.59 9.54 -9.70
C GLN A 79 13.93 9.89 -10.37
N THR A 80 13.90 10.41 -11.59
CA THR A 80 15.13 10.82 -12.30
C THR A 80 15.83 11.97 -11.57
N GLN A 81 15.07 12.85 -10.93
CA GLN A 81 15.59 13.97 -10.14
C GLN A 81 16.13 13.51 -8.78
N ARG A 82 15.42 12.65 -8.04
CA ARG A 82 15.91 12.05 -6.77
C ARG A 82 17.11 11.14 -6.96
N ARG A 83 17.24 10.45 -8.10
CA ARG A 83 18.45 9.66 -8.43
C ARG A 83 19.69 10.53 -8.59
N LYS A 84 19.56 11.80 -9.00
CA LYS A 84 20.68 12.75 -9.08
C LYS A 84 21.14 13.27 -7.71
N GLU A 85 20.30 13.13 -6.68
CA GLU A 85 20.65 13.48 -5.31
C GLU A 85 21.25 12.27 -4.59
N ASN A 86 22.58 12.26 -4.41
CA ASN A 86 23.30 11.15 -3.76
C ASN A 86 22.77 10.78 -2.36
N ASN A 87 22.10 11.71 -1.67
CA ASN A 87 21.52 11.51 -0.34
C ASN A 87 20.00 11.26 -0.34
N SER A 88 19.36 11.06 -1.50
CA SER A 88 17.93 10.78 -1.54
C SER A 88 17.59 9.47 -0.83
N LEU A 89 16.38 9.40 -0.27
CA LEU A 89 15.81 8.22 0.40
C LEU A 89 16.00 6.94 -0.43
N LEU A 90 15.65 7.03 -1.71
CA LEU A 90 15.73 5.95 -2.68
C LEU A 90 17.17 5.44 -2.84
N ASN A 91 18.13 6.35 -3.01
CA ASN A 91 19.54 6.00 -3.22
C ASN A 91 20.14 5.32 -1.97
N GLN A 92 19.81 5.81 -0.77
CA GLN A 92 20.27 5.17 0.48
C GLN A 92 19.73 3.75 0.63
N ILE A 93 18.44 3.53 0.33
CA ILE A 93 17.83 2.20 0.39
C ILE A 93 18.41 1.29 -0.68
N GLN A 94 18.60 1.77 -1.91
CA GLN A 94 19.20 0.99 -2.99
C GLN A 94 20.61 0.50 -2.66
N GLN A 95 21.46 1.35 -2.05
CA GLN A 95 22.80 0.94 -1.60
C GLN A 95 22.74 -0.21 -0.60
N VAL A 96 21.81 -0.15 0.37
CA VAL A 96 21.65 -1.21 1.37
C VAL A 96 21.08 -2.49 0.76
N VAL A 97 20.12 -2.37 -0.17
CA VAL A 97 19.56 -3.51 -0.91
C VAL A 97 20.65 -4.22 -1.72
N GLN A 98 21.48 -3.48 -2.46
CA GLN A 98 22.60 -4.05 -3.23
C GLN A 98 23.62 -4.76 -2.33
N ALA A 99 23.94 -4.17 -1.18
CA ALA A 99 24.89 -4.74 -0.23
C ALA A 99 24.34 -5.96 0.56
N SER A 100 23.05 -6.24 0.47
CA SER A 100 22.39 -7.31 1.26
C SER A 100 22.44 -8.70 0.63
N GLU A 101 22.98 -8.82 -0.60
CA GLU A 101 23.04 -10.08 -1.35
C GLU A 101 21.66 -10.77 -1.49
N GLY A 102 20.60 -9.96 -1.64
CA GLY A 102 19.23 -10.43 -1.83
C GLY A 102 18.41 -10.64 -0.56
N LYS A 103 19.00 -10.40 0.63
CA LYS A 103 18.32 -10.45 1.93
C LYS A 103 17.58 -9.16 2.29
N ALA A 104 17.78 -8.09 1.52
CA ALA A 104 16.92 -6.92 1.51
C ALA A 104 16.37 -6.70 0.09
N LYS A 105 15.12 -6.25 0.01
CA LYS A 105 14.43 -5.92 -1.24
C LYS A 105 13.83 -4.53 -1.16
N LEU A 106 13.74 -3.87 -2.29
CA LEU A 106 12.99 -2.64 -2.48
C LEU A 106 11.90 -2.90 -3.49
N ILE A 107 10.65 -2.60 -3.12
CA ILE A 107 9.49 -2.61 -4.00
C ILE A 107 8.95 -1.18 -4.06
N LEU A 108 8.72 -0.70 -5.27
CA LEU A 108 8.16 0.63 -5.50
C LEU A 108 6.64 0.51 -5.66
N MET A 109 5.87 1.18 -4.82
CA MET A 109 4.41 1.20 -4.87
C MET A 109 3.96 2.09 -6.02
N VAL A 110 3.42 1.46 -7.07
CA VAL A 110 3.04 2.16 -8.30
C VAL A 110 1.70 2.88 -8.09
N GLN A 111 1.69 4.19 -8.32
CA GLN A 111 0.57 5.12 -8.03
C GLN A 111 0.21 5.23 -6.55
N GLU A 112 1.23 5.32 -5.68
CA GLU A 112 1.09 5.42 -4.22
C GLU A 112 0.44 4.18 -3.57
N PHE A 113 0.45 4.11 -2.24
CA PHE A 113 -0.25 3.07 -1.51
C PHE A 113 -1.77 3.08 -1.79
N GLU A 114 -2.38 4.24 -1.98
CA GLU A 114 -3.79 4.40 -2.31
C GLU A 114 -4.26 3.54 -3.50
N ALA A 115 -3.40 3.28 -4.49
CA ALA A 115 -3.72 2.40 -5.60
C ALA A 115 -3.91 0.93 -5.20
N TRP A 116 -3.31 0.51 -4.08
CA TRP A 116 -3.53 -0.81 -3.50
C TRP A 116 -4.89 -0.91 -2.84
N LEU A 117 -5.41 0.16 -2.24
CA LEU A 117 -6.77 0.15 -1.69
C LEU A 117 -7.83 0.06 -2.80
N LEU A 118 -7.57 0.71 -3.94
CA LEU A 118 -8.47 0.75 -5.09
C LEU A 118 -8.60 -0.59 -5.85
N VAL A 119 -7.85 -1.62 -5.48
CA VAL A 119 -8.01 -2.95 -6.09
C VAL A 119 -9.37 -3.58 -5.79
N ASP A 120 -10.04 -3.12 -4.72
CA ASP A 120 -11.37 -3.56 -4.32
C ASP A 120 -12.27 -2.38 -3.91
N CYS A 121 -12.91 -1.77 -4.91
CA CYS A 121 -13.87 -0.70 -4.72
C CYS A 121 -15.10 -1.12 -3.90
N LEU A 122 -15.44 -2.41 -3.85
CA LEU A 122 -16.58 -2.89 -3.06
C LEU A 122 -16.25 -2.88 -1.56
N GLY A 123 -15.02 -3.26 -1.19
CA GLY A 123 -14.49 -3.10 0.16
C GLY A 123 -14.55 -1.65 0.64
N ILE A 124 -14.11 -0.71 -0.21
CA ILE A 124 -14.20 0.73 0.09
C ILE A 124 -15.67 1.16 0.30
N CYS A 125 -16.61 0.67 -0.53
CA CYS A 125 -18.03 0.94 -0.31
C CYS A 125 -18.49 0.46 1.07
N CYS A 126 -18.11 -0.76 1.47
CA CYS A 126 -18.47 -1.34 2.76
C CYS A 126 -17.95 -0.50 3.94
N TYR A 127 -16.72 0.01 3.86
CA TYR A 127 -16.15 0.90 4.86
C TYR A 127 -16.97 2.20 5.03
N PHE A 128 -17.17 2.98 3.96
CA PHE A 128 -17.89 4.27 4.05
C PHE A 128 -19.39 4.14 4.36
N THR A 129 -19.96 2.97 4.07
CA THR A 129 -21.34 2.66 4.42
C THR A 129 -21.49 2.10 5.84
N GLU A 130 -20.39 1.67 6.47
CA GLU A 130 -20.35 0.94 7.74
C GLU A 130 -21.20 -0.34 7.69
N LYS A 131 -21.19 -1.01 6.53
CA LYS A 131 -22.06 -2.15 6.22
C LYS A 131 -21.31 -3.22 5.42
N PRO A 132 -20.65 -4.19 6.09
CA PRO A 132 -20.00 -5.34 5.43
C PRO A 132 -20.93 -6.13 4.50
N GLU A 133 -22.22 -6.13 4.78
CA GLU A 133 -23.27 -6.87 4.05
C GLU A 133 -23.46 -6.34 2.63
N ASN A 134 -22.94 -5.14 2.34
CA ASN A 134 -22.95 -4.57 0.99
C ASN A 134 -22.16 -5.43 -0.02
N ARG A 135 -21.30 -6.34 0.45
CA ARG A 135 -20.68 -7.40 -0.36
C ARG A 135 -21.69 -8.25 -1.13
N TYR A 136 -22.91 -8.40 -0.60
CA TYR A 136 -23.99 -9.21 -1.17
C TYR A 136 -25.13 -8.34 -1.73
N ASN A 137 -25.03 -7.02 -1.63
CA ASN A 137 -26.05 -6.11 -2.12
C ASN A 137 -25.81 -5.77 -3.59
N GLN A 138 -26.73 -6.17 -4.47
CA GLN A 138 -26.56 -6.01 -5.92
C GLN A 138 -26.39 -4.55 -6.37
N ASP A 139 -27.02 -3.59 -5.68
CA ASP A 139 -26.88 -2.17 -6.02
C ASP A 139 -25.48 -1.64 -5.72
N TRP A 140 -24.86 -2.11 -4.63
CA TRP A 140 -23.50 -1.75 -4.26
C TRP A 140 -22.47 -2.49 -5.10
N ILE A 141 -22.69 -3.77 -5.40
CA ILE A 141 -21.87 -4.54 -6.34
C ILE A 141 -21.86 -3.85 -7.72
N ASN A 142 -23.03 -3.47 -8.24
CA ASN A 142 -23.13 -2.81 -9.54
C ASN A 142 -22.49 -1.41 -9.50
N PHE A 143 -22.65 -0.68 -8.40
CA PHE A 143 -22.03 0.63 -8.23
C PHE A 143 -20.51 0.53 -8.18
N SER A 144 -19.95 -0.36 -7.36
CA SER A 144 -18.51 -0.55 -7.22
C SER A 144 -17.90 -1.01 -8.54
N ARG A 145 -18.51 -1.96 -9.26
CA ARG A 145 -18.03 -2.43 -10.57
C ARG A 145 -17.93 -1.33 -11.62
N ARG A 146 -18.86 -0.37 -11.64
CA ARG A 146 -18.79 0.79 -12.56
C ARG A 146 -17.66 1.76 -12.23
N LYS A 147 -17.19 1.75 -10.98
CA LYS A 147 -16.11 2.60 -10.49
C LYS A 147 -14.77 1.87 -10.48
N GLN A 148 -14.80 0.55 -10.41
CA GLN A 148 -13.62 -0.29 -10.46
C GLN A 148 -12.94 -0.17 -11.83
N LEU A 149 -11.87 0.63 -11.87
CA LEU A 149 -10.97 0.69 -13.02
C LEU A 149 -10.21 -0.63 -13.14
N GLY A 150 -9.60 -0.88 -14.32
CA GLY A 150 -8.84 -2.09 -14.61
C GLY A 150 -7.60 -2.26 -13.71
N LYS A 151 -6.40 -2.06 -14.26
CA LYS A 151 -5.19 -1.99 -13.44
C LYS A 151 -5.11 -0.64 -12.73
N THR A 152 -4.94 -0.64 -11.41
CA THR A 152 -4.89 0.58 -10.59
C THR A 152 -3.58 1.35 -10.77
N ASN A 153 -2.52 0.69 -11.25
CA ASN A 153 -1.27 1.34 -11.70
C ASN A 153 -1.46 2.36 -12.83
N LEU A 154 -2.59 2.27 -13.55
CA LEU A 154 -2.91 3.14 -14.68
C LEU A 154 -3.74 4.37 -14.26
N ILE A 155 -4.02 4.54 -12.97
CA ILE A 155 -4.68 5.74 -12.43
C ILE A 155 -3.62 6.85 -12.40
N ALA A 156 -3.41 7.49 -13.56
CA ALA A 156 -2.29 8.38 -13.81
C ALA A 156 -2.39 9.74 -13.10
N GLU A 157 -1.29 10.19 -12.50
CA GLU A 157 -1.01 11.61 -12.31
C GLU A 157 -0.70 12.24 -13.68
N SER A 158 -1.66 12.93 -14.29
CA SER A 158 -1.42 13.57 -15.58
C SER A 158 -0.57 14.84 -15.49
N GLU A 159 -0.40 15.46 -14.32
CA GLU A 159 0.46 16.64 -14.07
C GLU A 159 0.47 17.00 -12.58
N SER A 160 1.45 17.78 -12.13
CA SER A 160 1.52 18.30 -10.75
C SER A 160 0.25 19.09 -10.42
N GLY A 161 -0.67 18.48 -9.67
CA GLY A 161 -1.96 19.10 -9.33
C GLY A 161 -3.23 18.32 -9.69
N GLY A 162 -3.16 17.07 -10.14
CA GLY A 162 -4.26 16.15 -9.82
C GLY A 162 -4.65 15.08 -10.83
N ARG A 163 -4.83 13.88 -10.25
CA ARG A 163 -5.73 12.74 -10.54
C ARG A 163 -5.03 11.40 -10.30
N GLY A 164 -4.14 11.35 -9.30
CA GLY A 164 -3.54 10.12 -8.82
C GLY A 164 -4.55 9.27 -8.04
N ALA A 165 -4.06 8.18 -7.46
CA ALA A 165 -4.89 7.23 -6.72
C ALA A 165 -5.58 7.90 -5.51
N LYS A 166 -4.90 8.84 -4.84
CA LYS A 166 -5.46 9.60 -3.73
C LYS A 166 -6.64 10.47 -4.11
N GLU A 167 -6.53 11.32 -5.14
CA GLU A 167 -7.67 12.14 -5.57
C GLU A 167 -8.82 11.27 -6.08
N TYR A 168 -8.50 10.13 -6.71
CA TYR A 168 -9.51 9.16 -7.11
C TYR A 168 -10.28 8.62 -5.89
N LEU A 169 -9.57 8.23 -4.81
CA LEU A 169 -10.17 7.78 -3.56
C LEU A 169 -11.02 8.85 -2.88
N GLU A 170 -10.55 10.10 -2.85
CA GLU A 170 -11.33 11.23 -2.33
C GLU A 170 -12.62 11.42 -3.13
N GLN A 171 -12.56 11.44 -4.46
CA GLN A 171 -13.74 11.55 -5.29
C GLN A 171 -14.68 10.35 -5.12
N PHE A 172 -14.14 9.13 -5.11
CA PHE A 172 -14.93 7.92 -5.01
C PHE A 172 -15.64 7.82 -3.66
N SER A 173 -14.97 8.15 -2.55
CA SER A 173 -15.58 8.22 -1.22
C SER A 173 -16.73 9.22 -1.17
N ARG A 174 -16.58 10.40 -1.80
CA ARG A 174 -17.66 11.39 -1.93
C ARG A 174 -18.87 10.81 -2.67
N GLU A 175 -18.64 10.09 -3.76
CA GLU A 175 -19.73 9.46 -4.52
C GLU A 175 -20.45 8.36 -3.72
N ILE A 176 -19.72 7.57 -2.93
CA ILE A 176 -20.30 6.59 -2.01
C ILE A 176 -21.20 7.28 -0.98
N LEU A 177 -20.73 8.36 -0.37
CA LEU A 177 -21.49 9.13 0.63
C LEU A 177 -22.77 9.74 0.04
N ILE A 178 -22.71 10.27 -1.18
CA ILE A 178 -23.89 10.79 -1.89
C ILE A 178 -24.86 9.64 -2.24
N LYS A 179 -24.37 8.47 -2.66
CA LYS A 179 -25.24 7.31 -2.93
C LYS A 179 -25.90 6.80 -1.64
N LYS A 180 -25.16 6.76 -0.53
CA LYS A 180 -25.66 6.38 0.82
C LYS A 180 -26.72 7.37 1.31
N ASN A 181 -26.50 8.67 1.10
CA ASN A 181 -27.40 9.74 1.51
C ASN A 181 -27.48 10.85 0.45
N PRO A 182 -28.47 10.80 -0.47
CA PRO A 182 -28.60 11.78 -1.57
C PRO A 182 -28.72 13.24 -1.11
N ASN A 183 -29.18 13.50 0.12
CA ASN A 183 -29.31 14.85 0.68
C ASN A 183 -27.95 15.53 0.89
N LEU A 184 -26.84 14.79 0.85
CA LEU A 184 -25.50 15.35 0.96
C LEU A 184 -25.05 16.06 -0.32
N LYS A 185 -25.70 15.83 -1.47
CA LYS A 185 -25.30 16.41 -2.77
C LYS A 185 -25.15 17.94 -2.73
N ASN A 186 -26.02 18.61 -1.98
CA ASN A 186 -26.03 20.08 -1.85
C ASN A 186 -25.25 20.59 -0.63
N LYS A 187 -24.63 19.70 0.17
CA LYS A 187 -23.88 20.04 1.39
C LYS A 187 -22.37 19.83 1.19
N ILE A 188 -21.78 20.62 0.30
CA ILE A 188 -20.38 20.47 -0.15
C ILE A 188 -19.38 20.50 1.02
N ASN A 189 -19.56 21.41 1.98
CA ASN A 189 -18.67 21.50 3.15
C ASN A 189 -18.71 20.25 4.04
N ASN A 190 -19.89 19.65 4.21
CA ASN A 190 -20.02 18.41 4.98
C ASN A 190 -19.37 17.23 4.25
N LEU A 191 -19.49 17.18 2.91
CA LEU A 191 -18.85 16.15 2.10
C LEU A 191 -17.32 16.21 2.19
N LYS A 192 -16.74 17.42 2.14
CA LYS A 192 -15.28 17.59 2.22
C LYS A 192 -14.70 17.06 3.53
N ASN A 193 -15.43 17.17 4.63
CA ASN A 193 -14.97 16.67 5.94
C ASN A 193 -15.24 15.18 6.17
N MET A 194 -15.94 14.52 5.25
CA MET A 194 -16.31 13.10 5.34
C MET A 194 -15.62 12.23 4.29
N GLN A 195 -14.96 12.85 3.31
CA GLN A 195 -14.23 12.13 2.26
C GLN A 195 -13.03 11.37 2.84
N TYR A 196 -12.45 10.53 2.00
CA TYR A 196 -11.24 9.80 2.34
C TYR A 196 -10.12 10.72 2.82
N GLU A 197 -9.41 10.27 3.86
CA GLU A 197 -8.14 10.84 4.31
C GLU A 197 -7.14 9.70 4.54
N GLU A 198 -5.86 9.91 4.26
CA GLU A 198 -4.77 8.90 4.39
C GLU A 198 -4.74 8.21 5.77
N LYS A 199 -5.09 8.92 6.86
CA LYS A 199 -5.20 8.32 8.20
C LYS A 199 -6.21 7.17 8.29
N GLN A 200 -7.11 7.06 7.31
CA GLN A 200 -8.11 6.02 7.20
C GLN A 200 -7.59 4.78 6.44
N SER A 201 -6.43 4.85 5.77
CA SER A 201 -5.81 3.73 5.02
C SER A 201 -5.86 2.41 5.79
N PRO A 202 -5.50 2.34 7.09
CA PRO A 202 -5.53 1.06 7.82
C PRO A 202 -6.93 0.48 7.94
N LYS A 203 -7.91 1.32 8.26
CA LYS A 203 -9.32 0.89 8.42
C LYS A 203 -9.96 0.53 7.08
N VAL A 204 -9.59 1.22 6.01
CA VAL A 204 -10.03 0.87 4.66
C VAL A 204 -9.44 -0.48 4.26
N ALA A 205 -8.14 -0.70 4.52
CA ALA A 205 -7.46 -1.96 4.25
C ALA A 205 -8.14 -3.16 4.94
N ASP A 206 -8.70 -2.99 6.14
CA ASP A 206 -9.48 -4.04 6.83
C ASP A 206 -10.69 -4.53 6.01
N TYR A 207 -11.27 -3.67 5.18
CA TYR A 207 -12.39 -4.02 4.32
C TYR A 207 -11.97 -4.53 2.94
N ILE A 208 -10.72 -4.41 2.52
CA ILE A 208 -10.24 -4.88 1.22
C ILE A 208 -10.13 -6.40 1.17
N GLU A 209 -10.64 -7.03 0.12
CA GLU A 209 -10.53 -8.47 -0.12
C GLU A 209 -9.29 -8.78 -0.99
N ILE A 210 -8.48 -9.74 -0.54
CA ILE A 210 -7.28 -10.18 -1.23
C ILE A 210 -7.56 -11.54 -1.88
N ASP A 211 -7.54 -11.57 -3.21
CA ASP A 211 -7.67 -12.75 -4.05
C ASP A 211 -6.82 -12.59 -5.33
N ASP A 212 -6.84 -13.60 -6.21
CA ASP A 212 -6.11 -13.57 -7.48
C ASP A 212 -6.48 -12.36 -8.36
N GLN A 213 -7.74 -11.92 -8.33
CA GLN A 213 -8.19 -10.80 -9.14
C GLN A 213 -7.70 -9.48 -8.55
N SER A 214 -7.82 -9.28 -7.24
CA SER A 214 -7.43 -8.03 -6.58
C SER A 214 -5.91 -7.85 -6.58
N ILE A 215 -5.13 -8.91 -6.36
CA ILE A 215 -3.66 -8.87 -6.45
C ILE A 215 -3.20 -8.41 -7.84
N ARG A 216 -3.74 -9.00 -8.92
CA ARG A 216 -3.35 -8.70 -10.32
C ARG A 216 -3.78 -7.31 -10.82
N ARG A 217 -4.57 -6.56 -10.04
CA ARG A 217 -4.97 -5.20 -10.40
C ARG A 217 -3.85 -4.20 -10.19
N ASN A 218 -2.82 -4.51 -9.41
CA ASN A 218 -1.69 -3.61 -9.18
C ASN A 218 -0.39 -4.40 -9.27
N ASP A 219 0.48 -4.06 -10.23
CA ASP A 219 1.73 -4.81 -10.46
C ASP A 219 2.68 -4.76 -9.26
N SER A 220 2.69 -3.67 -8.47
CA SER A 220 3.53 -3.59 -7.27
C SER A 220 2.95 -4.39 -6.10
N LEU A 221 1.62 -4.48 -5.99
CA LEU A 221 0.95 -5.41 -5.08
C LEU A 221 1.22 -6.86 -5.49
N GLU A 222 1.18 -7.16 -6.78
CA GLU A 222 1.49 -8.49 -7.32
C GLU A 222 2.95 -8.89 -7.07
N GLU A 223 3.91 -7.98 -7.29
CA GLU A 223 5.31 -8.19 -6.95
C GLU A 223 5.49 -8.46 -5.45
N PHE A 224 4.86 -7.63 -4.60
CA PHE A 224 4.89 -7.81 -3.16
C PHE A 224 4.29 -9.15 -2.73
N ALA A 225 3.11 -9.49 -3.26
CA ALA A 225 2.41 -10.73 -2.96
C ALA A 225 3.22 -11.96 -3.37
N LYS A 226 3.84 -11.92 -4.56
CA LYS A 226 4.75 -12.97 -5.03
C LYS A 226 5.98 -13.10 -4.12
N CYS A 227 6.55 -11.99 -3.67
CA CYS A 227 7.69 -12.01 -2.75
C CYS A 227 7.34 -12.70 -1.43
N LEU A 228 6.16 -12.42 -0.86
CA LEU A 228 5.67 -13.08 0.34
C LEU A 228 5.45 -14.59 0.09
N LYS A 229 4.75 -14.93 -0.99
CA LYS A 229 4.47 -16.31 -1.39
C LYS A 229 5.75 -17.13 -1.56
N ASP A 230 6.70 -16.62 -2.33
CA ASP A 230 7.95 -17.33 -2.63
C ASP A 230 8.74 -17.60 -1.35
N LEU A 231 8.74 -16.69 -0.38
CA LEU A 231 9.40 -16.92 0.91
C LEU A 231 8.65 -17.93 1.78
N GLY A 232 7.32 -17.89 1.80
CA GLY A 232 6.49 -18.83 2.54
C GLY A 232 6.65 -20.27 2.03
N LEU A 233 6.69 -20.45 0.71
CA LEU A 233 6.77 -21.77 0.08
C LEU A 233 8.18 -22.39 0.11
N ARG A 234 9.25 -21.59 0.07
CA ARG A 234 10.64 -22.09 0.12
C ARG A 234 10.98 -22.91 1.37
N ASN A 235 10.21 -22.76 2.45
CA ASN A 235 10.44 -23.45 3.71
C ASN A 235 9.39 -24.55 4.00
N GLN A 236 8.52 -24.87 3.03
CA GLN A 236 7.60 -26.01 3.08
C GLN A 236 8.12 -27.23 2.29
N LEU A 237 9.21 -27.07 1.54
CA LEU A 237 9.96 -28.10 0.81
C LEU A 237 11.23 -28.48 1.57
#